data_AF-A0A423IDM7-F1
#
_entry.id   AF-A0A423IDM7-F1
#
_cell.length_a   1.000
_cell.length_b   1.000
_cell.length_c   1.000
_cell.angle_alpha   90.00
_cell.angle_beta   90.00
_cell.angle_gamma   90.00
#
_symmetry.space_group_name_H-M   'P 1'
#
loop_
_entity.id
_entity.type
_entity.pdbx_description
1 polymer ?
#
loop_
_entity_poly.entity_id
_entity_poly.type
_entity_poly.pdbx_seq_one_letter_code
_entity_poly.pdbx_strand_id
1 'polypeptide(L)'
;MARSVRLQKKLHTLHLMETADEVVLDDSLVGKLWALNQGDRFELNSASFSSAAVQKYRLEYVITRGPIPGHWLYTKFDPEELVLFFTAKNFNGICHGWTLFDE
;
A
#
# COMPACT_ATOMS: atom_id res chain seq x y z
N MET A 1 -0.96 2.25 -26.73
CA MET A 1 0.39 2.81 -26.51
C MET A 1 0.93 2.27 -25.19
N ALA A 2 1.98 1.46 -25.23
CA ALA A 2 2.65 1.04 -24.00
C ALA A 2 3.46 2.22 -23.44
N ARG A 3 3.11 2.71 -22.25
CA ARG A 3 3.95 3.69 -21.54
C ARG A 3 5.33 3.07 -21.29
N SER A 4 6.40 3.86 -21.43
CA SER A 4 7.74 3.40 -21.03
C SER A 4 7.73 2.95 -19.57
N VAL A 5 8.29 1.77 -19.30
CA VAL A 5 8.45 1.19 -17.95
C VAL A 5 9.12 2.21 -17.00
N ARG A 6 10.08 2.98 -17.50
CA ARG A 6 10.78 4.03 -16.74
C ARG A 6 9.83 5.12 -16.24
N LEU A 7 8.87 5.52 -17.08
CA LEU A 7 7.88 6.55 -16.72
C LEU A 7 6.91 6.01 -15.67
N GLN A 8 6.44 4.76 -15.81
CA GLN A 8 5.54 4.16 -14.82
C GLN A 8 6.22 4.00 -13.46
N LYS A 9 7.47 3.53 -13.44
CA LYS A 9 8.27 3.47 -12.21
C LYS A 9 8.37 4.85 -11.52
N LYS A 10 8.63 5.90 -12.31
CA LYS A 10 8.70 7.28 -11.80
C LYS A 10 7.37 7.75 -11.19
N LEU A 11 6.25 7.46 -11.86
CA LEU A 11 4.92 7.84 -11.37
C LEU A 11 4.56 7.10 -10.07
N HIS A 12 4.86 5.80 -9.99
CA HIS A 12 4.69 5.03 -8.76
C HIS A 12 5.47 5.61 -7.59
N THR A 13 6.74 5.96 -7.79
CA THR A 13 7.56 6.58 -6.75
C THR A 13 7.01 7.94 -6.33
N LEU A 14 6.58 8.76 -7.30
CA LEU A 14 6.10 10.11 -7.03
C LEU A 14 4.83 10.14 -6.19
N HIS A 15 3.90 9.21 -6.44
CA HIS A 15 2.58 9.21 -5.81
C HIS A 15 2.42 8.17 -4.69
N LEU A 16 3.49 7.44 -4.33
CA LEU A 16 3.40 6.38 -3.32
C LEU A 16 2.96 6.91 -1.96
N MET A 17 3.58 7.99 -1.48
CA MET A 17 3.25 8.57 -0.18
C MET A 17 1.84 9.17 -0.19
N GLU A 18 1.51 9.99 -1.20
CA GLU A 18 0.16 10.54 -1.38
C GLU A 18 -0.91 9.44 -1.40
N THR A 19 -0.66 8.34 -2.11
CA THR A 19 -1.60 7.20 -2.14
C THR A 19 -1.69 6.51 -0.78
N ALA A 20 -0.58 6.38 -0.04
CA ALA A 20 -0.59 5.79 1.30
C ALA A 20 -1.37 6.67 2.28
N ASP A 21 -1.14 7.99 2.26
CA ASP A 21 -1.87 8.98 3.06
C ASP A 21 -3.37 8.91 2.81
N GLU A 22 -3.79 8.90 1.54
CA GLU A 22 -5.21 8.81 1.21
C GLU A 22 -5.83 7.47 1.66
N VAL A 23 -5.08 6.36 1.59
CA VAL A 23 -5.57 5.05 2.04
C VAL A 23 -5.81 5.03 3.54
N VAL A 24 -4.89 5.60 4.33
CA VAL A 24 -5.01 5.59 5.79
C VAL A 24 -6.05 6.58 6.32
N LEU A 25 -6.47 7.53 5.50
CA LEU A 25 -7.59 8.45 5.78
C LEU A 25 -8.96 7.90 5.35
N ASP A 26 -9.02 6.74 4.69
CA ASP A 26 -10.26 6.08 4.29
C ASP A 26 -10.66 5.02 5.33
N ASP A 27 -11.55 5.37 6.26
CA ASP A 27 -12.01 4.49 7.34
C ASP A 27 -12.57 3.15 6.85
N SER A 28 -13.26 3.15 5.70
CA SER A 28 -13.85 1.93 5.13
C SER A 28 -12.76 0.99 4.62
N LEU A 29 -11.71 1.55 4.01
CA LEU A 29 -10.57 0.79 3.55
C LEU A 29 -9.70 0.33 4.72
N VAL A 30 -9.43 1.20 5.70
CA VAL A 30 -8.71 0.88 6.93
C VAL A 30 -9.39 -0.26 7.68
N GLY A 31 -10.72 -0.23 7.82
CA GLY A 31 -11.49 -1.33 8.42
C GLY A 31 -11.30 -2.67 7.69
N LYS A 32 -11.21 -2.67 6.35
CA LYS A 32 -10.91 -3.90 5.59
C LYS A 32 -9.48 -4.37 5.81
N LEU A 33 -8.51 -3.46 5.91
CA LEU A 33 -7.11 -3.79 6.17
C LEU A 33 -6.92 -4.36 7.58
N TRP A 34 -7.67 -3.86 8.56
CA TRP A 34 -7.77 -4.41 9.92
C TRP A 34 -8.38 -5.82 9.97
N ALA A 35 -9.17 -6.22 8.97
CA ALA A 35 -9.72 -7.57 8.90
C ALA A 35 -8.76 -8.60 8.25
N LEU A 36 -7.66 -8.15 7.65
CA LEU A 36 -6.64 -9.04 7.05
C LEU A 36 -5.84 -9.77 8.12
N ASN A 37 -5.41 -11.00 7.89
CA ASN A 37 -4.44 -11.64 8.78
C ASN A 37 -3.03 -11.12 8.53
N GLN A 38 -2.12 -11.38 9.46
CA GLN A 38 -0.70 -11.08 9.27
C GLN A 38 -0.17 -11.74 7.97
N GLY A 39 0.52 -10.94 7.15
CA GLY A 39 1.10 -11.39 5.88
C GLY A 39 0.12 -11.42 4.71
N ASP A 40 -1.18 -11.25 4.96
CA ASP A 40 -2.18 -11.13 3.90
C ASP A 40 -1.95 -9.88 3.07
N ARG A 41 -2.38 -9.97 1.82
CA ARG A 41 -2.18 -8.94 0.80
C ARG A 41 -3.50 -8.43 0.27
N PHE A 42 -3.53 -7.15 -0.01
CA PHE A 42 -4.64 -6.44 -0.63
C PHE A 42 -4.15 -5.70 -1.87
N GLU A 43 -4.83 -5.91 -2.99
CA GLU A 43 -4.53 -5.17 -4.22
C GLU A 43 -5.25 -3.82 -4.22
N LEU A 44 -4.45 -2.76 -4.19
CA LEU A 44 -4.91 -1.39 -4.30
C LEU A 44 -4.81 -0.93 -5.75
N ASN A 45 -5.94 -0.71 -6.40
CA ASN A 45 -6.05 -0.26 -7.78
C ASN A 45 -7.32 0.59 -7.95
N SER A 46 -7.61 1.04 -9.17
CA SER A 46 -8.76 1.91 -9.45
C SER A 46 -10.14 1.29 -9.16
N ALA A 47 -10.22 -0.03 -8.99
CA ALA A 47 -11.47 -0.71 -8.63
C ALA A 47 -11.67 -0.79 -7.11
N SER A 48 -10.58 -0.85 -6.33
CA SER A 48 -10.63 -0.93 -4.87
C SER A 48 -10.46 0.42 -4.17
N PHE A 49 -9.96 1.44 -4.87
CA PHE A 49 -9.64 2.74 -4.29
C PHE A 49 -9.79 3.89 -5.29
N SER A 50 -10.50 4.94 -4.88
CA SER A 50 -10.85 6.09 -5.71
C SER A 50 -9.91 7.28 -5.54
N SER A 51 -8.61 7.04 -5.64
CA SER A 51 -7.62 8.12 -5.68
C SER A 51 -7.47 8.71 -7.08
N ALA A 52 -7.36 10.04 -7.16
CA ALA A 52 -7.15 10.75 -8.42
C ALA A 52 -5.85 10.28 -9.12
N ALA A 53 -4.77 10.04 -8.36
CA ALA A 53 -3.50 9.57 -8.91
C ALA A 53 -3.58 8.12 -9.40
N VAL A 54 -4.17 7.24 -8.59
CA VAL A 54 -4.38 5.82 -8.93
C VAL A 54 -5.19 5.68 -10.21
N GLN A 55 -6.31 6.40 -10.33
CA GLN A 55 -7.17 6.35 -11.52
C GLN A 55 -6.50 6.97 -12.74
N LYS A 56 -5.94 8.18 -12.61
CA LYS A 56 -5.36 8.94 -13.73
C LYS A 56 -4.14 8.24 -14.33
N TYR A 57 -3.31 7.62 -13.49
CA TYR A 57 -2.06 7.01 -13.94
C TYR A 57 -2.11 5.49 -14.00
N ARG A 58 -3.22 4.87 -13.57
CA ARG A 58 -3.41 3.41 -13.46
C ARG A 58 -2.33 2.79 -12.59
N LEU A 59 -2.11 3.38 -11.42
CA LEU A 59 -1.13 2.88 -10.46
C LEU A 59 -1.74 1.68 -9.73
N GLU A 60 -0.98 0.61 -9.61
CA GLU A 60 -1.36 -0.58 -8.85
C GLU A 60 -0.36 -0.80 -7.71
N TYR A 61 -0.86 -0.85 -6.49
CA TYR A 61 -0.07 -1.17 -5.31
C TYR A 61 -0.57 -2.46 -4.66
N VAL A 62 0.32 -3.13 -3.96
CA VAL A 62 0.01 -4.25 -3.08
C VAL A 62 0.27 -3.78 -1.66
N ILE A 63 -0.78 -3.75 -0.86
CA ILE A 63 -0.71 -3.50 0.57
C ILE A 63 -0.57 -4.85 1.26
N THR A 64 0.44 -5.01 2.10
CA THR A 64 0.62 -6.21 2.91
C THR A 64 0.46 -5.85 4.38
N ARG A 65 -0.37 -6.61 5.12
CA ARG A 65 -0.46 -6.44 6.57
C ARG A 65 0.79 -7.03 7.23
N GLY A 66 1.46 -6.23 8.04
CA GLY A 66 2.64 -6.65 8.78
C GLY A 66 2.33 -7.63 9.93
N PRO A 67 3.38 -8.20 10.55
CA PRO A 67 4.78 -8.19 10.12
C PRO A 67 5.10 -9.23 9.05
N ILE A 68 6.01 -8.89 8.12
CA ILE A 68 6.46 -9.77 7.02
C ILE A 68 7.77 -10.46 7.43
N PRO A 69 7.79 -11.80 7.60
CA PRO A 69 9.02 -12.53 7.95
C PRO A 69 10.16 -12.28 6.94
N GLY A 70 11.37 -12.03 7.43
CA GLY A 70 12.56 -11.80 6.59
C GLY A 70 12.67 -10.38 6.01
N HIS A 71 11.75 -9.48 6.35
CA HIS A 71 11.84 -8.07 6.02
C HIS A 71 12.48 -7.28 7.18
N TRP A 72 13.20 -6.19 6.87
CA TRP A 72 13.87 -5.31 7.85
C TRP A 72 12.92 -4.64 8.85
N LEU A 73 11.61 -4.72 8.61
CA LEU A 73 10.53 -4.19 9.46
C LEU A 73 9.75 -5.32 10.15
N TYR A 74 10.36 -6.50 10.30
CA TYR A 74 9.80 -7.56 11.12
C TYR A 74 9.85 -7.15 12.60
N THR A 75 8.73 -6.64 13.10
CA THR A 75 8.48 -6.41 14.52
C THR A 75 7.56 -7.50 15.06
N LYS A 76 7.38 -7.55 16.38
CA LYS A 76 6.35 -8.41 16.98
C LYS A 76 4.99 -7.85 16.61
N PHE A 77 4.05 -8.70 16.19
CA PHE A 77 2.70 -8.28 15.88
C PHE A 77 2.02 -7.75 17.16
N ASP A 78 1.52 -6.53 17.08
CA ASP A 78 0.68 -5.93 18.10
C ASP A 78 -0.74 -5.79 17.53
N PRO A 79 -1.77 -6.41 18.14
CA PRO A 79 -3.14 -6.25 17.68
C PRO A 79 -3.70 -4.82 17.83
N GLU A 80 -3.05 -3.95 18.61
CA GLU A 80 -3.41 -2.52 18.73
C GLU A 80 -2.78 -1.67 17.63
N GLU A 81 -1.89 -2.25 16.81
CA GLU A 81 -1.21 -1.59 15.69
C GLU A 81 -1.57 -2.21 14.34
N LEU A 82 -1.89 -1.35 13.37
CA LEU A 82 -2.00 -1.75 11.97
C LEU A 82 -0.79 -1.28 11.18
N VAL A 83 0.16 -2.20 10.99
CA VAL A 83 1.32 -1.98 10.14
C VAL A 83 1.00 -2.38 8.69
N LEU A 84 1.13 -1.43 7.77
CA LEU A 84 0.81 -1.59 6.35
C LEU A 84 2.06 -1.38 5.49
N PHE A 85 2.29 -2.28 4.54
CA PHE A 85 3.38 -2.17 3.57
C PHE A 85 2.85 -1.99 2.17
N PHE A 86 3.05 -0.80 1.62
CA PHE A 86 2.68 -0.45 0.26
C PHE A 86 3.83 -0.79 -0.68
N THR A 87 3.54 -1.60 -1.70
CA THR A 87 4.54 -2.02 -2.69
C THR A 87 3.99 -1.77 -4.10
N ALA A 88 4.75 -1.13 -4.98
CA ALA A 88 4.28 -0.96 -6.36
C ALA A 88 4.24 -2.31 -7.09
N LYS A 89 3.09 -2.68 -7.65
CA LYS A 89 2.92 -3.96 -8.35
C LYS A 89 3.82 -3.98 -9.59
N ASN A 90 4.56 -5.08 -9.79
CA ASN A 90 5.52 -5.26 -10.89
C ASN A 90 6.75 -4.34 -10.87
N PHE A 91 6.96 -3.52 -9.83
CA PHE A 91 8.13 -2.64 -9.71
C PHE A 91 8.95 -2.95 -8.46
N ASN A 92 10.02 -3.72 -8.64
CA ASN A 92 10.91 -4.07 -7.53
C ASN A 92 11.58 -2.82 -6.92
N GLY A 93 11.64 -2.79 -5.59
CA GLY A 93 12.34 -1.78 -4.80
C GLY A 93 11.57 -0.50 -4.52
N ILE A 94 10.30 -0.38 -4.92
CA ILE A 94 9.42 0.72 -4.51
C ILE A 94 8.51 0.21 -3.39
N CYS A 95 8.79 0.63 -2.17
CA CYS A 95 7.98 0.32 -1.00
C CYS A 95 7.88 1.49 -0.02
N HIS A 96 6.81 1.48 0.77
CA HIS A 96 6.60 2.39 1.88
C HIS A 96 5.87 1.66 3.01
N GLY A 97 6.20 2.00 4.26
CA GLY A 97 5.58 1.43 5.45
C GLY A 97 4.80 2.50 6.20
N TRP A 98 3.62 2.14 6.68
CA TRP A 98 2.77 2.98 7.51
C TRP A 98 2.37 2.22 8.77
N THR A 99 2.26 2.91 9.90
CA THR A 99 1.73 2.35 11.15
C THR A 99 0.58 3.21 11.62
N LEU A 100 -0.57 2.57 11.85
CA LEU A 100 -1.73 3.17 12.51
C LEU A 100 -1.89 2.53 13.88
N PHE A 101 -2.41 3.31 14.83
CA PHE A 101 -2.69 2.89 16.20
C PHE A 101 -4.19 3.01 16.42
N ASP A 102 -4.78 2.05 17.13
CA ASP A 102 -6.14 2.24 17.67
C ASP A 102 -6.09 3.35 18.74
N GLU A 103 -7.11 4.22 18.78
CA GLU A 103 -7.21 5.34 19.74
C GLU A 103 -7.44 4.87 21.19
#